data_AF-A0A1V0TY16-F1
#
_entry.id   AF-A0A1V0TY16-F1
#
_cell.length_a   1.000
_cell.length_b   1.000
_cell.length_c   1.000
_cell.angle_alpha   90.00
_cell.angle_beta   90.00
_cell.angle_gamma   90.00
#
_symmetry.space_group_name_H-M   'P 1'
#
loop_
_entity.id
_entity.type
_entity.pdbx_description
1 polymer ?
#
loop_
_entity_poly.entity_id
_entity_poly.type
_entity_poly.pdbx_seq_one_letter_code
_entity_poly.pdbx_strand_id
1 'polypeptide(L)' 'MTSPVDQPIRVEKGQASEEELAALTAVLLARAAHRPSAESRRPRHTAAPWRRLERQGGFHAATSWRRP' A
#
# COMPACT_ATOMS: atom_id res chain seq x y z
N MET A 1 19.68 24.54 -2.55
CA MET A 1 18.28 24.12 -2.77
C MET A 1 18.34 22.66 -3.17
N THR A 2 17.88 21.74 -2.32
CA THR A 2 17.91 20.30 -2.61
C THR A 2 16.81 19.99 -3.60
N SER A 3 17.17 19.48 -4.78
CA SER A 3 16.22 19.20 -5.85
C SER A 3 15.39 17.96 -5.47
N PRO A 4 14.13 17.83 -5.90
CA PRO A 4 13.27 16.68 -5.58
C PRO A 4 13.85 15.32 -6.05
N VAL A 5 14.84 15.32 -6.92
CA VAL A 5 15.61 14.12 -7.32
C VAL A 5 16.61 13.64 -6.26
N ASP A 6 17.05 14.50 -5.34
CA ASP A 6 17.95 14.12 -4.23
C ASP A 6 17.20 13.43 -3.09
N GLN A 7 15.87 13.55 -3.02
CA GLN A 7 15.02 12.89 -2.02
C GLN A 7 13.90 12.11 -2.71
N PRO A 8 14.18 10.85 -3.12
CA PRO A 8 13.21 10.03 -3.85
C PRO A 8 11.96 9.67 -3.02
N ILE A 9 12.00 9.88 -1.70
CA ILE A 9 10.92 9.59 -0.75
C ILE A 9 10.67 10.82 0.11
N ARG A 10 9.42 11.29 0.14
CA ARG A 10 8.99 12.40 1.00
C ARG A 10 8.46 11.86 2.33
N VAL A 11 8.96 12.41 3.44
CA VAL A 11 8.49 12.10 4.80
C VAL A 11 7.58 13.23 5.28
N GLU A 12 6.31 12.94 5.55
CA GLU A 12 5.33 13.96 5.98
C GLU A 12 5.39 14.27 7.48
N LYS A 13 5.87 13.33 8.30
CA LYS A 13 5.95 13.47 9.76
C LYS A 13 7.18 12.77 10.31
N GLY A 14 7.87 13.41 11.24
CA GLY A 14 9.09 12.87 11.85
C GLY A 14 10.27 12.84 10.88
N GLN A 15 11.29 12.05 11.22
CA GLN A 15 12.40 11.73 10.33
C GLN A 15 12.53 10.22 10.24
N ALA A 16 12.79 9.72 9.03
CA ALA A 16 13.11 8.32 8.83
C ALA A 16 14.60 8.11 9.11
N SER A 17 14.91 7.07 9.87
CA SER A 17 16.28 6.60 10.02
C SER A 17 16.81 6.02 8.70
N GLU A 18 18.14 5.94 8.58
CA GLU A 18 18.78 5.31 7.41
C GLU A 18 18.34 3.85 7.23
N GLU A 19 18.19 3.12 8.34
CA GLU A 19 17.71 1.72 8.36
C GLU A 19 16.28 1.62 7.79
N GLU A 20 15.38 2.50 8.19
CA GLU A 20 14.00 2.52 7.69
C GLU A 20 13.94 2.85 6.19
N LEU A 21 14.78 3.79 5.73
CA LEU A 21 14.88 4.12 4.30
C LEU A 21 15.46 2.96 3.48
N ALA A 22 16.47 2.26 4.01
CA ALA A 22 17.05 1.07 3.39
C ALA A 22 16.01 -0.07 3.29
N ALA A 23 15.29 -0.34 4.39
CA ALA A 23 14.23 -1.33 4.42
C ALA A 23 13.11 -1.03 3.41
N LEU A 24 12.66 0.23 3.35
CA LEU A 24 11.64 0.65 2.39
C LEU A 24 12.13 0.49 0.94
N THR A 25 13.38 0.87 0.66
CA THR A 25 13.98 0.70 -0.66
C THR A 25 14.05 -0.78 -1.06
N ALA A 26 14.48 -1.66 -0.15
CA ALA A 26 14.55 -3.10 -0.39
C ALA A 26 13.16 -3.69 -0.72
N VAL A 27 12.12 -3.28 0.01
CA VAL A 27 10.74 -3.70 -0.26
C VAL A 27 10.28 -3.22 -1.64
N LEU A 28 10.54 -1.96 -2.00
CA LEU A 28 10.15 -1.42 -3.31
C LEU A 28 10.86 -2.15 -4.46
N LEU A 29 12.15 -2.44 -4.33
CA LEU A 29 12.91 -3.23 -5.30
C LEU A 29 12.37 -4.65 -5.44
N ALA A 30 12.10 -5.33 -4.31
CA ALA A 30 11.51 -6.66 -4.32
C ALA A 30 10.13 -6.69 -5.00
N ARG A 31 9.30 -5.67 -4.76
CA ARG A 31 7.99 -5.53 -5.38
C ARG A 31 8.08 -5.25 -6.88
N ALA A 32 9.04 -4.43 -7.30
CA ALA A 32 9.28 -4.15 -8.73
C ALA A 32 9.80 -5.39 -9.48
N ALA A 33 10.63 -6.20 -8.82
CA ALA A 33 11.12 -7.46 -9.36
C ALA A 33 10.01 -8.52 -9.46
N HIS A 34 9.00 -8.46 -8.59
CA HIS A 34 7.89 -9.38 -8.59
C HIS A 34 6.89 -9.06 -9.71
N ARG A 35 7.06 -9.69 -10.88
CA ARG A 35 6.04 -9.70 -11.94
C ARG A 35 5.00 -10.77 -11.63
N PRO A 36 3.76 -10.41 -11.25
CA PRO A 36 2.71 -11.40 -11.14
C PRO A 36 2.50 -12.03 -12.52
N SER A 37 2.54 -13.37 -12.58
CA SER A 37 2.14 -14.11 -13.78
C SER A 37 0.75 -13.63 -14.17
N ALA A 38 0.55 -13.33 -15.45
CA ALA A 38 -0.71 -12.83 -15.97
C ALA A 38 -1.79 -13.92 -15.88
N GLU A 39 -2.32 -14.16 -14.69
CA GLU A 39 -3.57 -14.86 -14.50
C GLU A 39 -4.62 -14.07 -15.26
N SER A 40 -5.14 -14.69 -16.32
CA SER A 40 -6.16 -14.19 -17.25
C SER A 40 -7.01 -13.09 -16.62
N ARG A 41 -6.70 -11.82 -16.94
CA ARG A 41 -7.38 -10.65 -16.40
C ARG A 41 -8.81 -10.65 -16.94
N ARG A 42 -9.72 -11.40 -16.31
CA ARG A 42 -11.16 -11.17 -16.41
C ARG A 42 -11.35 -9.66 -16.25
N PRO A 43 -12.15 -8.98 -17.10
CA PRO A 43 -12.29 -7.54 -17.05
C PRO A 43 -12.63 -7.14 -15.62
N ARG A 44 -11.64 -6.54 -14.95
CA ARG A 44 -11.78 -6.09 -13.57
C ARG A 44 -12.79 -4.95 -13.65
N HIS A 45 -14.02 -5.18 -13.20
CA HIS A 45 -14.98 -4.11 -12.97
C HIS A 45 -14.22 -2.95 -12.34
N THR A 46 -14.09 -1.85 -13.08
CA THR A 46 -13.29 -0.68 -12.71
C THR A 46 -14.09 0.20 -11.76
N ALA A 47 -14.71 -0.44 -10.79
CA ALA A 47 -15.33 0.20 -9.65
C ALA A 47 -14.65 -0.44 -8.45
N ALA A 48 -13.81 0.34 -7.76
CA ALA A 48 -13.37 -0.06 -6.45
C ALA A 48 -14.63 -0.42 -5.62
N PRO A 49 -14.67 -1.59 -4.98
CA PRO A 49 -15.87 -2.09 -4.29
C PRO A 49 -16.04 -1.35 -2.95
N TRP A 50 -16.08 -0.02 -3.00
CA TRP A 50 -16.50 0.82 -1.90
C TRP A 50 -17.96 0.46 -1.64
N ARG A 51 -18.16 -0.46 -0.71
CA ARG A 51 -19.49 -0.77 -0.20
C ARG A 51 -19.92 0.45 0.60
N ARG A 52 -21.17 0.89 0.40
CA ARG A 52 -21.76 1.92 1.26
C ARG A 52 -21.81 1.36 2.68
N LEU A 53 -20.91 1.83 3.53
CA LEU A 53 -20.80 1.41 4.93
C LEU A 53 -22.12 1.66 5.69
N GLU A 54 -22.86 2.69 5.29
CA GLU A 54 -24.19 3.03 5.83
C GLU A 54 -25.27 1.96 5.60
N ARG A 55 -25.03 1.01 4.69
CA ARG A 55 -25.92 -0.16 4.46
C ARG A 55 -25.38 -1.44 5.08
N GLN A 56 -24.21 -1.42 5.72
CA GLN A 56 -23.74 -2.54 6.54
C GLN A 56 -24.31 -2.39 7.94
N GLY A 57 -25.13 -3.37 8.34
CA GLY A 57 -25.67 -3.43 9.68
C GLY A 57 -24.56 -3.67 10.70
N GLY A 58 -24.25 -2.64 11.50
CA GLY A 58 -23.51 -2.75 12.75
C GLY A 58 -21.98 -2.70 12.65
N PHE A 59 -21.38 -2.06 13.65
CA PHE A 59 -19.94 -2.04 13.90
C PHE A 59 -19.44 -3.44 14.25
N HIS A 60 -18.54 -4.00 13.45
CA HIS A 60 -17.79 -5.19 13.85
C HIS A 60 -16.64 -4.76 14.76
N ALA A 61 -16.53 -5.42 15.92
CA ALA A 61 -15.60 -5.09 16.99
C ALA A 61 -14.15 -4.90 16.50
N ALA A 62 -13.40 -4.04 17.20
CA ALA A 62 -12.04 -3.60 16.85
C ALA A 62 -10.99 -4.72 16.64
N THR A 63 -11.34 -5.98 16.88
CA THR A 63 -10.48 -7.16 16.76
C THR A 63 -10.57 -7.87 15.39
N SER A 64 -11.38 -7.39 14.43
CA SER A 64 -11.65 -8.11 13.17
C SER A 64 -10.60 -7.92 12.05
N TRP A 65 -9.34 -7.59 12.36
CA TRP A 65 -8.31 -7.36 11.34
C TRP A 65 -7.53 -8.60 10.92
N ARG A 66 -7.93 -9.80 11.36
CA ARG A 66 -7.36 -11.04 10.82
C ARG A 66 -8.14 -12.29 11.21
N ARG A 67 -8.49 -13.09 10.18
CA ARG A 67 -8.34 -14.56 10.05
C ARG A 67 -9.58 -15.21 9.40
N PRO A 68 -9.44 -16.31 8.64
CA PRO A 68 -8.33 -16.76 7.77
C PRO A 68 -8.46 -16.23 6.32
#